data_AF-A0AAW0J4P1-F1
#
_entry.id   AF-A0AAW0J4P1-F1
#
_cell.length_a   1.000
_cell.length_b   1.000
_cell.length_c   1.000
_cell.angle_alpha   90.00
_cell.angle_beta   90.00
_cell.angle_gamma   90.00
#
_symmetry.space_group_name_H-M   'P 1'
#
loop_
_entity.id
_entity.type
_entity.pdbx_description
1 polymer ?
#
loop_
_entity_poly.entity_id
_entity_poly.type
_entity_poly.pdbx_seq_one_letter_code
_entity_poly.pdbx_strand_id
1 'polypeptide(L)' 'ILPVNIKGLAGSIATLANWLKSWAITMTANLLLTWNSTFTIYTLVSAFTVVFVSLWVPETKGRTLEEIQSSFR' A
#
# COMPACT_ATOMS: atom_id res chain seq x y z
N ILE A 1 8.42 -6.85 9.12
CA ILE A 1 7.41 -7.77 8.56
C ILE A 1 7.97 -8.79 7.59
N LEU A 2 8.83 -8.42 6.63
CA LEU A 2 9.35 -9.38 5.63
C LEU A 2 10.53 -10.22 6.17
N PRO A 3 10.61 -11.54 5.86
CA PRO A 3 11.74 -12.40 6.21
C PRO A 3 13.06 -11.86 5.64
N VAL A 4 14.17 -11.99 6.40
CA VAL A 4 15.51 -11.51 5.99
C VAL A 4 15.91 -12.00 4.60
N ASN A 5 15.51 -13.23 4.24
CA ASN A 5 15.85 -13.86 2.96
C ASN A 5 15.17 -13.19 1.74
N ILE A 6 13.99 -12.60 1.90
CA ILE A 6 13.23 -11.99 0.79
C ILE A 6 13.03 -10.47 0.95
N LYS A 7 13.56 -9.88 2.02
CA LYS A 7 13.41 -8.46 2.34
C LYS A 7 13.83 -7.55 1.19
N GLY A 8 14.93 -7.90 0.50
CA GLY A 8 15.43 -7.15 -0.66
C GLY A 8 14.43 -7.16 -1.83
N LEU A 9 14.00 -8.36 -2.25
CA LEU A 9 13.08 -8.52 -3.39
C LEU A 9 11.71 -7.87 -3.09
N ALA A 10 11.14 -8.17 -1.93
CA ALA A 10 9.83 -7.64 -1.55
C ALA A 10 9.87 -6.12 -1.33
N GLY A 11 10.97 -5.57 -0.80
CA GLY A 11 11.17 -4.13 -0.69
C GLY A 11 11.25 -3.44 -2.05
N SER A 12 11.98 -4.02 -3.00
CA SER A 12 12.09 -3.50 -4.37
C SER A 12 10.75 -3.53 -5.11
N ILE A 13 9.98 -4.61 -4.99
CA ILE A 13 8.63 -4.71 -5.59
C ILE A 13 7.69 -3.69 -4.96
N ALA A 14 7.71 -3.52 -3.63
CA ALA A 14 6.90 -2.51 -2.95
C ALA A 14 7.26 -1.09 -3.42
N THR A 15 8.55 -0.82 -3.60
CA THR A 15 9.05 0.47 -4.10
C THR A 15 8.61 0.69 -5.54
N LEU A 16 8.76 -0.31 -6.42
CA LEU A 16 8.29 -0.24 -7.80
C LEU A 16 6.78 0.01 -7.87
N ALA A 17 6.00 -0.72 -7.08
CA ALA A 17 4.55 -0.54 -7.01
C ALA A 17 4.16 0.86 -6.50
N ASN A 18 4.92 1.42 -5.56
CA ASN A 18 4.73 2.79 -5.09
C ASN A 18 5.00 3.81 -6.22
N TRP A 19 6.12 3.66 -6.93
CA TRP A 19 6.47 4.52 -8.05
C TRP A 19 5.48 4.43 -9.21
N LEU A 20 5.04 3.21 -9.55
CA LEU A 20 4.01 3.00 -10.58
C LEU A 20 2.68 3.65 -10.20
N LYS A 21 2.25 3.52 -8.94
CA LYS A 21 1.04 4.22 -8.44
C LYS A 21 1.20 5.73 -8.54
N SER A 22 2.34 6.27 -8.12
CA SER A 22 2.60 7.71 -8.21
C SER A 22 2.57 8.20 -9.66
N TRP A 23 3.16 7.44 -10.59
CA TRP A 23 3.11 7.77 -12.01
C TRP A 23 1.69 7.72 -12.59
N ALA A 24 0.92 6.68 -12.25
CA ALA A 24 -0.47 6.54 -12.68
C ALA A 24 -1.35 7.68 -12.15
N ILE A 25 -1.15 8.11 -10.89
CA ILE A 25 -1.85 9.26 -10.31
C ILE A 25 -1.50 10.55 -11.08
N THR A 26 -0.23 10.80 -11.39
CA THR A 26 0.17 11.99 -12.16
C THR A 26 -0.44 12.03 -13.56
N MET A 27 -0.52 10.88 -14.26
CA MET A 27 -1.20 10.82 -15.56
C MET A 27 -2.70 11.05 -15.45
N THR A 28 -3.36 10.39 -14.48
CA THR A 28 -4.80 10.47 -14.30
C THR A 28 -5.24 11.82 -13.74
N ALA A 29 -4.41 12.51 -12.96
CA ALA A 29 -4.69 13.82 -12.38
C ALA A 29 -5.08 14.87 -13.43
N ASN A 30 -4.41 14.90 -14.59
CA ASN A 30 -4.76 15.84 -15.67
C ASN A 30 -6.15 15.56 -16.27
N LEU A 31 -6.52 14.28 -16.39
CA LEU A 31 -7.84 13.86 -16.88
C LEU A 31 -8.94 14.19 -15.85
N LEU A 32 -8.63 13.92 -14.59
CA LEU A 32 -9.50 14.12 -13.45
C LEU A 32 -9.75 15.61 -13.18
N LEU A 33 -8.77 16.51 -13.29
CA LEU A 33 -8.98 17.96 -13.10
C LEU A 33 -10.07 18.55 -14.00
N THR A 34 -10.36 17.92 -15.15
CA THR A 34 -11.45 18.32 -16.06
C THR A 34 -12.83 17.90 -15.55
N TRP A 35 -12.89 16.88 -14.68
CA TRP A 35 -14.11 16.37 -14.04
C TRP A 35 -14.19 16.88 -12.59
N ASN A 36 -15.25 17.60 -12.24
CA ASN A 36 -15.52 18.13 -10.89
C ASN A 36 -15.61 17.07 -9.74
N SER A 37 -15.34 15.79 -9.99
CA SER A 37 -15.45 14.67 -9.04
C SER A 37 -14.12 14.04 -8.63
N THR A 38 -13.00 14.73 -8.82
CA THR A 38 -11.65 14.24 -8.47
C THR A 38 -11.53 13.79 -7.02
N PHE A 39 -11.99 14.63 -6.10
CA PHE A 39 -11.88 14.39 -4.67
C PHE A 39 -12.64 13.14 -4.24
N THR A 40 -13.83 12.88 -4.80
CA THR A 40 -14.64 11.70 -4.47
C THR A 40 -13.92 10.39 -4.83
N ILE A 41 -13.25 10.33 -5.98
CA ILE A 41 -12.51 9.13 -6.41
C ILE A 41 -11.31 8.88 -5.51
N TYR A 42 -10.54 9.93 -5.17
CA TYR A 42 -9.43 9.79 -4.24
C TYR A 42 -9.89 9.38 -2.84
N THR A 43 -11.01 9.91 -2.36
CA THR A 43 -11.61 9.52 -1.08
C THR A 43 -12.04 8.05 -1.08
N LEU A 44 -12.65 7.56 -2.15
CA LEU A 44 -13.05 6.14 -2.28
C LEU A 44 -11.83 5.21 -2.26
N VAL A 45 -10.78 5.53 -3.02
CA VAL A 45 -9.54 4.75 -3.06
C VAL A 45 -8.85 4.74 -1.69
N SER A 46 -8.83 5.89 -1.00
CA SER A 46 -8.28 5.99 0.35
C SER A 46 -9.08 5.16 1.35
N ALA A 47 -10.41 5.26 1.35
CA ALA A 47 -11.28 4.48 2.23
C ALA A 47 -11.11 2.98 2.01
N PHE A 48 -11.03 2.52 0.76
CA PHE A 48 -10.74 1.12 0.44
C PHE A 48 -9.37 0.69 0.98
N THR A 49 -8.35 1.54 0.87
CA THR A 49 -7.01 1.26 1.40
C THR A 49 -7.04 1.12 2.92
N VAL A 50 -7.78 1.97 3.63
CA VAL A 50 -7.93 1.88 5.09
C VAL A 50 -8.62 0.57 5.50
N VAL A 51 -9.71 0.20 4.81
CA VAL A 51 -10.41 -1.08 5.08
C VAL A 51 -9.47 -2.26 4.84
N PHE A 52 -8.77 -2.27 3.71
CA PHE A 52 -7.80 -3.32 3.39
C PHE A 52 -6.70 -3.44 4.46
N VAL A 53 -6.09 -2.32 4.85
CA VAL A 53 -5.06 -2.31 5.89
C VAL A 53 -5.63 -2.82 7.23
N SER A 54 -6.82 -2.38 7.63
CA SER A 54 -7.42 -2.79 8.90
C SER A 54 -7.78 -4.29 8.98
N LEU A 55 -8.15 -4.91 7.86
CA LEU A 55 -8.56 -6.31 7.82
C LEU A 55 -7.39 -7.27 7.53
N TRP A 56 -6.44 -6.86 6.69
CA TRP A 56 -5.39 -7.76 6.16
C TRP A 56 -4.00 -7.51 6.76
N VAL A 57 -3.74 -6.34 7.34
CA VAL A 57 -2.44 -6.06 7.95
C VAL A 57 -2.55 -6.23 9.46
N PRO A 58 -2.08 -7.36 10.03
CA PRO A 58 -2.06 -7.55 11.47
C PRO A 58 -1.18 -6.47 12.10
N GLU A 59 -1.61 -5.95 13.25
CA GLU A 59 -0.93 -4.86 13.93
C GLU A 59 0.52 -5.26 14.26
N THR A 60 1.49 -4.58 13.63
CA THR A 60 2.93 -4.88 13.78
C THR A 60 3.55 -4.19 14.99
N LYS A 61 2.74 -3.54 15.84
CA LYS A 61 3.21 -2.68 16.92
C LYS A 61 3.48 -3.53 18.16
N GLY A 62 4.73 -3.52 18.64
CA GLY A 62 5.14 -4.20 19.88
C GLY A 62 5.47 -5.69 19.77
N ARG A 63 5.47 -6.29 18.57
CA ARG A 63 5.88 -7.68 18.33
C ARG A 63 7.32 -7.77 17.84
N THR A 64 8.06 -8.78 18.31
CA THR A 64 9.42 -9.05 17.80
C THR A 64 9.35 -9.57 16.36
N LEU A 65 10.45 -9.43 15.61
CA LEU A 65 10.50 -9.87 14.21
C LEU A 65 10.24 -11.38 14.08
N GLU A 66 10.63 -12.18 15.09
CA GLU A 66 10.37 -13.63 15.10
C GLU A 66 8.89 -13.98 15.26
N GLU A 67 8.12 -13.29 16.12
CA GLU A 67 6.68 -13.55 16.30
C GLU A 67 5.88 -13.23 15.04
N ILE A 68 6.27 -12.17 14.32
CA ILE A 68 5.66 -11.82 13.04
C ILE A 68 5.96 -12.92 12.01
N GLN A 69 7.20 -13.41 11.94
CA GLN A 69 7.56 -14.52 11.05
C GLN A 69 6.85 -15.83 11.41
N SER A 70 6.61 -16.10 12.69
CA SER A 70 5.82 -17.25 13.16
C SER A 70 4.34 -17.16 12.76
N SER A 71 3.78 -15.95 12.69
CA SER A 71 2.36 -15.76 12.31
C SER A 71 2.10 -15.92 10.80
N PHE A 72 3.16 -15.84 9.98
CA PHE A 72 3.11 -16.01 8.53
C PHE A 72 3.57 -17.41 8.06
N ARG A 73 3.76 -18.37 8.98
CA ARG A 73 3.92 -19.80 8.67
C ARG A 73 2.56 -20.47 8.61
#